data_AF-S4RGA8-F1
#
_entry.id   AF-S4RGA8-F1
#
_cell.length_a   1.000
_cell.length_b   1.000
_cell.length_c   1.000
_cell.angle_alpha   90.00
_cell.angle_beta   90.00
_cell.angle_gamma   90.00
#
_symmetry.space_group_name_H-M   'P 1'
#
loop_
_entity.id
_entity.type
_entity.pdbx_description
1 polymer ?
#
loop_
_entity_poly.entity_id
_entity_poly.type
_entity_poly.pdbx_seq_one_letter_code
_entity_poly.pdbx_strand_id
1 'polypeptide(L)'
;HIQDPASQRLTWSKPPLSVLVIKKIGDAKLLDFFRELCAFLMEEKHMIVYIEKKVLEDPLLEGLESFVPIRRKLCTFREGYDDISDRIDLIICLGGDGTLLYASSLFQESVPPVMAFHLGSLGFLTPFKFETFRPSVSQVIEGNAALVLRS
;
A
#
# COMPACT_ATOMS: atom_id res chain seq x y z
N HIS A 1 -32.67 1.12 0.19
CA HIS A 1 -32.18 0.59 -1.10
C HIS A 1 -30.81 -0.01 -0.83
N ILE A 2 -30.68 -1.34 -0.77
CA ILE A 2 -29.38 -1.98 -0.55
C ILE A 2 -28.69 -1.99 -1.91
N GLN A 3 -27.58 -1.26 -2.06
CA GLN A 3 -26.76 -1.31 -3.27
C GLN A 3 -26.13 -2.71 -3.38
N ASP A 4 -26.13 -3.28 -4.58
CA ASP A 4 -25.46 -4.56 -4.85
C ASP A 4 -23.96 -4.42 -4.51
N PRO A 5 -23.42 -5.21 -3.57
CA PRO A 5 -22.00 -5.17 -3.21
C PRO A 5 -21.06 -5.36 -4.41
N ALA A 6 -21.50 -6.09 -5.44
CA ALA A 6 -20.72 -6.31 -6.66
C ALA A 6 -20.69 -5.11 -7.62
N SER A 7 -21.57 -4.12 -7.41
CA SER A 7 -21.70 -2.93 -8.26
C SER A 7 -20.89 -1.72 -7.76
N GLN A 8 -20.26 -1.84 -6.58
CA GLN A 8 -19.55 -0.73 -5.98
C GLN A 8 -18.23 -0.45 -6.71
N ARG A 9 -18.03 0.82 -7.05
CA ARG A 9 -16.79 1.33 -7.63
C ARG A 9 -16.17 2.35 -6.71
N LEU A 10 -14.85 2.28 -6.61
CA LEU A 10 -14.08 3.30 -5.93
C LEU A 10 -14.25 4.62 -6.69
N THR A 11 -14.69 5.68 -6.02
CA THR A 11 -14.77 7.02 -6.60
C THR A 11 -14.00 7.98 -5.72
N TRP A 12 -13.10 8.75 -6.32
CA TRP A 12 -12.31 9.76 -5.64
C TRP A 12 -12.98 11.11 -5.78
N SER A 13 -13.28 11.77 -4.66
CA SER A 13 -13.73 13.16 -4.67
C SER A 13 -12.60 14.12 -5.10
N LYS A 14 -11.35 13.74 -4.79
CA LYS A 14 -10.11 14.37 -5.25
C LYS A 14 -9.09 13.27 -5.55
N PRO A 15 -8.22 13.42 -6.57
CA PRO A 15 -7.18 12.44 -6.84
C PRO A 15 -6.33 12.16 -5.58
N PRO A 16 -6.03 10.89 -5.26
CA PRO A 16 -5.23 10.55 -4.09
C PRO A 16 -3.79 11.08 -4.27
N LEU A 17 -3.24 11.71 -3.24
CA LEU A 17 -1.91 12.30 -3.24
C LEU A 17 -0.94 11.53 -2.35
N SER A 18 -1.44 10.84 -1.33
CA SER A 18 -0.62 10.07 -0.40
C SER A 18 -0.98 8.59 -0.36
N VAL A 19 0.04 7.77 -0.16
CA VAL A 19 -0.12 6.31 -0.09
C VAL A 19 0.72 5.74 1.03
N LEU A 20 0.10 4.92 1.88
CA LEU A 20 0.81 4.10 2.85
C LEU A 20 1.15 2.76 2.20
N VAL A 21 2.45 2.42 2.16
CA VAL A 21 2.91 1.11 1.69
C VAL A 21 3.29 0.24 2.89
N ILE A 22 2.58 -0.86 3.06
CA ILE A 22 2.84 -1.86 4.09
C ILE A 22 3.48 -3.07 3.42
N LYS A 23 4.64 -3.53 3.94
CA LYS A 23 5.26 -4.78 3.48
C LYS A 23 5.49 -5.75 4.63
N LYS A 24 5.56 -7.04 4.33
CA LYS A 24 6.12 -8.03 5.26
C LYS A 24 7.62 -7.76 5.49
N ILE A 25 8.04 -7.72 6.76
CA ILE A 25 9.43 -7.50 7.16
C ILE A 25 10.21 -8.81 7.11
N GLY A 26 11.50 -8.76 6.75
CA GLY A 26 12.38 -9.93 6.71
C GLY A 26 12.18 -10.86 5.52
N ASP A 27 11.35 -10.48 4.55
CA ASP A 27 11.13 -11.26 3.33
C ASP A 27 11.95 -10.66 2.17
N ALA A 28 13.11 -11.26 1.90
CA ALA A 28 14.03 -10.79 0.89
C ALA A 28 13.42 -10.77 -0.53
N LYS A 29 12.43 -11.63 -0.80
CA LYS A 29 11.74 -11.66 -2.10
C LYS A 29 10.93 -10.39 -2.35
N LEU A 30 10.56 -9.66 -1.31
CA LEU A 30 9.74 -8.44 -1.42
C LEU A 30 10.54 -7.19 -1.72
N LEU A 31 11.85 -7.20 -1.58
CA LEU A 31 12.67 -5.99 -1.64
C LEU A 31 12.58 -5.31 -3.00
N ASP A 32 12.75 -6.09 -4.08
CA ASP A 32 12.70 -5.58 -5.44
C ASP A 32 11.31 -5.06 -5.80
N PHE A 33 10.26 -5.79 -5.43
CA PHE A 33 8.87 -5.40 -5.65
C PHE A 33 8.49 -4.15 -4.87
N PHE A 34 8.91 -4.05 -3.60
CA PHE A 34 8.70 -2.87 -2.77
C PHE A 34 9.42 -1.65 -3.34
N ARG A 35 10.68 -1.81 -3.77
CA ARG A 35 11.45 -0.75 -4.43
C ARG A 35 10.76 -0.31 -5.72
N GLU A 36 10.35 -1.24 -6.57
CA GLU A 36 9.69 -0.93 -7.85
C GLU A 36 8.36 -0.21 -7.63
N LEU A 37 7.55 -0.67 -6.68
CA LEU A 37 6.30 -0.01 -6.31
C LEU A 37 6.56 1.42 -5.82
N CYS A 38 7.51 1.62 -4.91
CA CYS A 38 7.81 2.96 -4.38
C CYS A 38 8.31 3.90 -5.48
N ALA A 39 9.19 3.43 -6.37
CA ALA A 39 9.65 4.20 -7.52
C ALA A 39 8.49 4.60 -8.43
N PHE A 40 7.63 3.64 -8.79
CA PHE A 40 6.44 3.89 -9.61
C PHE A 40 5.51 4.94 -8.99
N LEU A 41 5.20 4.81 -7.69
CA LEU A 41 4.30 5.73 -7.00
C LEU A 41 4.88 7.15 -6.93
N MET A 42 6.18 7.30 -6.68
CA MET A 42 6.82 8.60 -6.58
C MET A 42 7.10 9.27 -7.92
N GLU A 43 7.60 8.51 -8.89
CA GLU A 43 8.17 9.05 -10.12
C GLU A 43 7.14 9.14 -11.24
N GLU A 44 6.25 8.14 -11.35
CA GLU A 44 5.23 8.10 -12.41
C GLU A 44 3.87 8.61 -11.92
N LYS A 45 3.52 8.36 -10.64
CA LYS A 45 2.24 8.80 -10.06
C LYS A 45 2.34 10.05 -9.19
N HIS A 46 3.55 10.56 -8.95
CA HIS A 46 3.81 11.77 -8.17
C HIS A 46 3.15 11.77 -6.78
N MET A 47 3.05 10.60 -6.14
CA MET A 47 2.45 10.43 -4.83
C MET A 47 3.49 10.55 -3.70
N ILE A 48 3.03 11.03 -2.56
CA ILE A 48 3.78 10.98 -1.30
C ILE A 48 3.66 9.58 -0.72
N VAL A 49 4.78 8.88 -0.60
CA VAL A 49 4.81 7.51 -0.09
C VAL A 49 5.20 7.50 1.38
N TYR A 50 4.28 7.00 2.22
CA TYR A 50 4.50 6.74 3.63
C TYR A 50 4.83 5.27 3.87
N ILE A 51 5.76 5.03 4.78
CA ILE A 51 6.11 3.72 5.29
C ILE A 51 6.34 3.80 6.79
N GLU A 52 6.30 2.67 7.48
CA GLU A 52 6.69 2.65 8.88
C GLU A 52 8.21 2.76 9.03
N LYS A 53 8.68 3.50 10.05
CA LYS A 53 10.11 3.72 10.29
C LYS A 53 10.90 2.41 10.40
N LYS A 54 10.34 1.38 11.04
CA LYS A 54 10.97 0.04 11.17
C LYS A 54 11.28 -0.63 9.82
N VAL A 55 10.60 -0.24 8.75
CA VAL A 55 10.89 -0.73 7.39
C VAL A 55 12.25 -0.22 6.90
N LEU A 56 12.66 1.01 7.25
CA LEU A 56 13.98 1.54 6.91
C LEU A 56 15.11 0.98 7.75
N GLU A 57 14.76 0.34 8.87
CA GLU A 57 15.68 -0.32 9.80
C GLU A 57 15.85 -1.82 9.46
N ASP A 58 15.14 -2.31 8.44
CA ASP A 58 15.29 -3.66 7.91
C ASP A 58 16.71 -3.81 7.30
N PRO A 59 17.58 -4.69 7.85
CA PRO A 59 18.95 -4.84 7.35
C PRO A 59 19.03 -5.20 5.87
N LEU A 60 17.98 -5.87 5.36
CA LEU A 60 17.88 -6.24 3.95
C LEU A 60 17.65 -5.02 3.04
N LEU A 61 16.99 -3.97 3.55
CA LEU A 61 16.79 -2.70 2.84
C LEU A 61 18.01 -1.79 2.98
N GLU A 62 18.66 -1.79 4.14
CA GLU A 62 19.82 -0.95 4.41
C GLU A 62 21.01 -1.27 3.48
N GLY A 63 21.23 -2.55 3.15
CA GLY A 63 22.27 -2.99 2.23
C GLY A 63 21.96 -2.78 0.74
N LEU A 64 20.76 -2.31 0.37
CA LEU A 64 20.33 -2.21 -1.02
C LEU A 64 20.68 -0.84 -1.62
N GLU A 65 21.82 -0.74 -2.32
CA GLU A 65 22.26 0.53 -2.94
C GLU A 65 21.19 1.14 -3.86
N SER A 66 20.46 0.29 -4.60
CA SER A 66 19.39 0.75 -5.50
C SER A 66 18.20 1.39 -4.78
N PHE A 67 18.09 1.24 -3.45
CA PHE A 67 17.03 1.87 -2.66
C PHE A 67 17.41 3.27 -2.14
N VAL A 68 18.70 3.61 -2.12
CA VAL A 68 19.20 4.89 -1.58
C VAL A 68 18.50 6.13 -2.17
N PRO A 69 18.25 6.24 -3.49
CA PRO A 69 17.56 7.40 -4.06
C PRO A 69 16.11 7.53 -3.58
N ILE A 70 15.43 6.40 -3.38
CA ILE A 70 14.03 6.34 -2.93
C ILE A 70 13.95 6.64 -1.43
N ARG A 71 14.90 6.11 -0.64
CA ARG A 71 14.94 6.24 0.83
C ARG A 71 14.80 7.69 1.29
N ARG A 72 15.44 8.64 0.59
CA ARG A 72 15.44 10.07 0.95
C ARG A 72 14.12 10.79 0.67
N LYS A 73 13.26 10.21 -0.16
CA LYS A 73 11.95 10.78 -0.55
C LYS A 73 10.78 10.19 0.26
N LEU A 74 11.00 9.11 0.99
CA LEU A 74 9.97 8.44 1.79
C LEU A 74 9.61 9.26 3.02
N CYS A 75 8.31 9.34 3.31
CA CYS A 75 7.81 9.77 4.60
C CYS A 75 7.76 8.57 5.55
N THR A 76 8.13 8.78 6.81
CA THR A 76 8.09 7.73 7.84
C THR A 76 7.19 8.11 8.99
N PHE A 77 6.61 7.11 9.63
CA PHE A 77 5.87 7.25 10.89
C PHE A 77 6.28 6.13 11.87
N ARG A 78 5.99 6.34 13.15
CA ARG A 78 6.17 5.35 14.22
C ARG A 78 4.81 4.98 14.79
N GLU A 79 4.49 3.69 14.72
CA GLU A 79 3.29 3.12 15.33
C GLU A 79 3.22 3.49 16.82
N GLY A 80 2.05 3.95 17.27
CA GLY A 80 1.80 4.34 18.67
C GLY A 80 2.32 5.72 19.08
N TYR A 81 3.01 6.45 18.18
CA TYR A 81 3.52 7.80 18.46
C TYR A 81 3.05 8.84 17.45
N ASP A 82 3.10 8.52 16.17
CA ASP A 82 2.76 9.44 15.10
C ASP A 82 1.36 9.10 14.55
N ASP A 83 0.47 10.10 14.50
CA ASP A 83 -0.86 9.95 13.89
C ASP A 83 -0.79 10.25 12.38
N ILE A 84 -1.21 9.26 11.59
CA ILE A 84 -1.24 9.30 10.13
C ILE A 84 -2.65 9.16 9.56
N SER A 85 -3.69 9.01 10.39
CA SER A 85 -5.03 8.66 9.91
C SER A 85 -5.58 9.65 8.89
N ASP A 86 -5.35 10.95 9.10
CA ASP A 86 -5.77 12.04 8.18
C ASP A 86 -4.77 12.33 7.05
N ARG A 87 -3.66 11.59 6.98
CA ARG A 87 -2.58 11.83 6.01
C ARG A 87 -2.56 10.86 4.84
N ILE A 88 -3.34 9.78 4.90
CA ILE A 88 -3.25 8.65 3.97
C ILE A 88 -4.52 8.55 3.14
N ASP A 89 -4.40 8.73 1.82
CA ASP A 89 -5.53 8.58 0.90
C ASP A 89 -5.73 7.14 0.42
N LEU A 90 -4.63 6.36 0.33
CA LEU A 90 -4.63 4.99 -0.18
C LEU A 90 -3.69 4.11 0.64
N ILE A 91 -4.04 2.84 0.84
CA ILE A 91 -3.15 1.85 1.45
C ILE A 91 -2.82 0.77 0.42
N ILE A 92 -1.53 0.47 0.25
CA ILE A 92 -1.06 -0.64 -0.57
C ILE A 92 -0.30 -1.65 0.30
N CYS A 93 -0.79 -2.87 0.35
CA CYS A 93 -0.19 -3.97 1.10
C CYS A 93 0.58 -4.93 0.18
N LEU A 94 1.83 -5.22 0.52
CA LEU A 94 2.72 -6.20 -0.12
C LEU A 94 2.96 -7.38 0.82
N GLY A 95 2.21 -8.47 0.64
CA GLY A 95 2.31 -9.65 1.49
C GLY A 95 1.04 -10.49 1.50
N GLY A 96 0.77 -11.12 2.64
CA GLY A 96 -0.45 -11.88 2.88
C GLY A 96 -1.41 -11.17 3.83
N ASP A 97 -2.37 -11.91 4.36
CA ASP A 97 -3.46 -11.39 5.20
C ASP A 97 -2.98 -10.60 6.43
N GLY A 98 -1.81 -10.95 7.00
CA GLY A 98 -1.22 -10.20 8.12
C GLY A 98 -0.94 -8.72 7.82
N THR A 99 -0.66 -8.36 6.56
CA THR A 99 -0.47 -6.96 6.16
C THR A 99 -1.79 -6.18 6.15
N LEU A 100 -2.90 -6.84 5.84
CA LEU A 100 -4.25 -6.26 5.91
C LEU A 100 -4.73 -6.10 7.35
N LEU A 101 -4.45 -7.10 8.20
CA LEU A 101 -4.72 -6.99 9.64
C LEU A 101 -3.96 -5.83 10.26
N TYR A 102 -2.70 -5.66 9.85
CA TYR A 102 -1.89 -4.53 10.30
C TYR A 102 -2.41 -3.18 9.78
N ALA A 103 -2.86 -3.11 8.52
CA ALA A 103 -3.54 -1.91 8.02
C ALA A 103 -4.78 -1.58 8.88
N SER A 104 -5.60 -2.58 9.20
CA SER A 104 -6.78 -2.40 10.05
C SER A 104 -6.41 -1.89 11.45
N SER A 105 -5.33 -2.40 12.07
CA SER A 105 -4.91 -1.93 13.39
C SER A 105 -4.45 -0.46 13.40
N LEU A 106 -3.94 0.06 12.28
CA LEU A 106 -3.52 1.47 12.17
C LEU A 106 -4.69 2.45 12.00
N PHE A 107 -5.85 2.00 11.53
CA PHE A 107 -7.00 2.86 11.23
C PHE A 107 -8.27 2.31 11.90
N GLN A 108 -8.54 2.76 13.13
CA GLN A 108 -9.66 2.24 13.93
C GLN A 108 -11.02 2.87 13.61
N GLU A 109 -11.04 4.09 13.05
CA GLU A 109 -12.27 4.82 12.77
C GLU A 109 -12.68 4.74 11.29
N SER A 110 -11.83 5.27 10.41
CA SER A 110 -12.04 5.29 8.96
C SER A 110 -10.80 4.75 8.26
N VAL A 111 -10.96 3.63 7.56
CA VAL A 111 -9.88 2.97 6.84
C VAL A 111 -9.87 3.49 5.39
N PRO A 112 -8.77 4.11 4.91
CA PRO A 112 -8.62 4.45 3.51
C PRO A 112 -8.77 3.21 2.62
N PRO A 113 -9.13 3.36 1.33
CA PRO A 113 -9.17 2.23 0.39
C PRO A 113 -7.89 1.38 0.46
N VAL A 114 -8.05 0.06 0.59
CA VAL A 114 -6.91 -0.87 0.72
C VAL A 114 -6.78 -1.74 -0.52
N MET A 115 -5.60 -1.72 -1.12
CA MET A 115 -5.20 -2.60 -2.21
C MET A 115 -4.13 -3.57 -1.73
N ALA A 116 -4.30 -4.87 -1.93
CA ALA A 116 -3.37 -5.86 -1.41
C ALA A 116 -2.86 -6.83 -2.49
N PHE A 117 -1.53 -6.92 -2.60
CA PHE A 117 -0.81 -7.79 -3.52
C PHE A 117 -0.21 -8.98 -2.77
N HIS A 118 -0.40 -10.18 -3.31
CA HIS A 118 0.37 -11.36 -2.93
C HIS A 118 1.54 -11.58 -3.88
N LEU A 119 2.63 -12.12 -3.33
CA LEU A 119 3.90 -12.36 -4.04
C LEU A 119 4.31 -13.84 -4.03
N GLY A 120 3.37 -14.73 -3.68
CA GLY A 120 3.59 -16.17 -3.54
C GLY A 120 2.26 -16.93 -3.55
N SER A 121 2.04 -17.79 -2.56
CA SER A 121 0.74 -18.46 -2.39
C SER A 121 -0.39 -17.43 -2.26
N LEU A 122 -1.50 -17.66 -2.95
CA LEU A 122 -2.70 -16.84 -2.86
C LEU A 122 -3.22 -16.81 -1.40
N GLY A 123 -3.18 -15.63 -0.77
CA GLY A 123 -3.86 -15.38 0.50
C GLY A 123 -5.37 -15.22 0.27
N PHE A 124 -6.17 -15.43 1.31
CA PHE A 124 -7.63 -15.31 1.18
C PHE A 124 -8.07 -13.86 0.91
N LEU A 125 -7.32 -12.89 1.44
CA LEU A 125 -7.70 -11.48 1.38
C LEU A 125 -6.90 -10.64 0.37
N THR A 126 -5.89 -11.22 -0.27
CA THR A 126 -4.95 -10.56 -1.19
C THR A 126 -5.19 -10.98 -2.65
N PRO A 127 -6.07 -10.30 -3.40
CA PRO A 127 -6.52 -10.81 -4.70
C PRO A 127 -5.55 -10.54 -5.85
N PHE A 128 -4.65 -9.56 -5.72
CA PHE A 128 -3.80 -9.14 -6.83
C PHE A 128 -2.44 -9.84 -6.84
N LYS A 129 -2.01 -10.35 -8.00
CA LYS A 129 -0.62 -10.72 -8.23
C LYS A 129 0.21 -9.46 -8.45
N PHE A 130 1.40 -9.39 -7.86
CA PHE A 130 2.25 -8.21 -8.03
C PHE A 130 2.65 -7.97 -9.50
N GLU A 131 2.74 -9.00 -10.34
CA GLU A 131 3.06 -8.87 -11.78
C GLU A 131 2.17 -7.86 -12.52
N THR A 132 0.94 -7.63 -12.06
CA THR A 132 0.00 -6.68 -12.66
C THR A 132 -0.12 -5.37 -11.89
N PHE A 133 0.83 -5.03 -10.99
CA PHE A 133 0.67 -3.88 -10.09
C PHE A 133 0.51 -2.55 -10.82
N ARG A 134 1.29 -2.28 -11.87
CA ARG A 134 1.25 -0.99 -12.61
C ARG A 134 -0.14 -0.66 -13.16
N PRO A 135 -0.78 -1.54 -13.98
CA PRO A 135 -2.12 -1.27 -14.47
C PRO A 135 -3.16 -1.26 -13.34
N SER A 136 -3.06 -2.17 -12.37
CA SER A 136 -4.04 -2.26 -11.29
C SER A 136 -4.00 -1.04 -10.36
N VAL A 137 -2.82 -0.56 -9.97
CA VAL A 137 -2.65 0.66 -9.17
C VAL A 137 -3.12 1.89 -9.96
N SER A 138 -2.83 1.96 -11.27
CA SER A 138 -3.32 3.07 -12.11
C SER A 138 -4.84 3.13 -12.14
N GLN A 139 -5.52 2.00 -12.34
CA GLN A 139 -6.98 1.92 -12.32
C GLN A 139 -7.57 2.36 -10.97
N VAL A 140 -6.91 1.99 -9.86
CA VAL A 140 -7.31 2.43 -8.53
C VAL A 140 -7.18 3.95 -8.41
N ILE A 141 -6.02 4.53 -8.74
CA ILE A 141 -5.78 5.98 -8.65
C ILE A 141 -6.75 6.78 -9.54
N GLU A 142 -7.10 6.25 -10.71
CA GLU A 142 -8.03 6.87 -11.65
C GLU A 142 -9.51 6.72 -11.25
N GLY A 143 -9.82 5.97 -10.18
CA GLY A 143 -11.19 5.76 -9.70
C GLY A 143 -12.01 4.78 -10.57
N ASN A 144 -11.33 3.87 -11.28
CA ASN A 144 -11.96 2.90 -12.18
C ASN A 144 -11.98 1.47 -11.60
N ALA A 145 -11.61 1.30 -10.33
CA ALA A 145 -11.52 0.01 -9.67
C ALA A 145 -12.85 -0.43 -9.01
N ALA A 146 -13.14 -1.73 -9.09
CA ALA A 146 -14.22 -2.35 -8.32
C ALA A 146 -13.83 -2.37 -6.82
N LEU A 147 -14.79 -2.09 -5.95
CA LEU A 147 -14.58 -2.01 -4.51
C LEU A 147 -15.36 -3.12 -3.82
N VAL A 148 -14.70 -3.79 -2.87
CA VAL A 148 -15.32 -4.80 -2.01
C VAL A 148 -15.27 -4.28 -0.59
N LEU A 149 -16.43 -3.96 -0.02
CA LEU A 149 -16.55 -3.63 1.40
C LEU A 149 -16.47 -4.92 2.22
N ARG A 150 -15.64 -4.90 3.27
CA ARG A 150 -15.53 -5.99 4.25
C ARG A 150 -15.98 -5.44 5.60
N SER A 151 -17.00 -6.06 6.18
CA SER A 151 -17.58 -5.75 7.50
C SER A 151 -16.93 -6.56 8.61
#